data_AF-A0A8J7UDA7-F1
#
_entry.id   AF-A0A8J7UDA7-F1
#
_cell.length_a   1.000
_cell.length_b   1.000
_cell.length_c   1.000
_cell.angle_alpha   90.00
_cell.angle_beta   90.00
_cell.angle_gamma   90.00
#
_symmetry.space_group_name_H-M   'P 1'
#
loop_
_entity.id
_entity.type
_entity.pdbx_description
1 polymer ?
#
loop_
_entity_poly.entity_id
_entity_poly.type
_entity_poly.pdbx_seq_one_letter_code
_entity_poly.pdbx_strand_id
1 'polypeptide(L)'
;MKKLLLLVSLIISLAAQAYEPLIREDRVWEYISSNQVWDMHDHTLSTFQFDGTQEVNGKTYHQLKLKTVTSWEMEAYDIIEIGEKHTVDSVEALLREEGGVVYMLV
;
A
#
# COMPACT_ATOMS: atom_id res chain seq x y z
N MET A 1 22.54 27.74 -28.62
CA MET A 1 22.77 26.58 -27.72
C MET A 1 22.15 26.76 -26.33
N LYS A 2 22.45 27.83 -25.58
CA LYS A 2 21.86 28.09 -24.24
C LYS A 2 20.32 28.16 -24.21
N LYS A 3 19.69 28.80 -25.20
CA LYS A 3 18.21 28.88 -25.31
C LYS A 3 17.53 27.53 -25.54
N LEU A 4 18.20 26.61 -26.26
CA LEU A 4 17.68 25.28 -26.55
C LEU A 4 17.73 24.38 -25.31
N LEU A 5 18.84 24.43 -24.55
CA LEU A 5 18.97 23.76 -23.26
C LEU A 5 17.89 24.21 -22.26
N LEU A 6 17.61 25.51 -22.21
CA LEU A 6 16.57 26.10 -21.35
C LEU A 6 15.16 25.62 -21.71
N LEU A 7 14.84 25.52 -23.00
CA LEU A 7 13.57 24.98 -23.49
C LEU A 7 13.41 23.49 -23.19
N VAL A 8 14.46 22.69 -23.36
CA VAL A 8 14.44 21.25 -23.04
C VAL A 8 14.25 21.02 -21.54
N SER A 9 14.93 21.77 -20.67
CA SER A 9 14.71 21.69 -19.21
C SER A 9 13.30 22.13 -18.79
N LEU A 10 12.70 23.10 -19.49
CA LEU A 10 11.34 23.57 -19.21
C LEU A 10 10.30 22.51 -19.61
N ILE A 11 10.50 21.81 -20.74
CA ILE A 11 9.59 20.76 -21.19
C ILE A 11 9.67 19.52 -20.28
N ILE A 12 10.87 19.15 -19.82
CA ILE A 12 11.06 18.04 -18.87
C ILE A 12 10.41 18.35 -17.52
N SER A 13 10.50 19.61 -17.06
CA SER A 13 9.84 20.03 -15.81
C SER A 13 8.31 20.07 -15.93
N LEU A 14 7.74 20.51 -17.05
CA LEU A 14 6.29 20.43 -17.29
C LEU A 14 5.78 18.99 -17.39
N ALA A 15 6.53 18.08 -18.01
CA ALA A 15 6.17 16.65 -18.08
C ALA A 15 6.28 15.95 -16.72
N ALA A 16 7.20 16.39 -15.85
CA ALA A 16 7.32 15.91 -14.48
C ALA A 16 6.23 16.48 -13.54
N GLN A 17 5.52 17.54 -13.95
CA GLN A 17 4.59 18.28 -13.08
C GLN A 17 3.21 17.63 -12.90
N ALA A 18 2.98 16.42 -13.42
CA ALA A 18 1.70 15.71 -13.26
C ALA A 18 1.83 14.25 -12.79
N TYR A 19 3.04 13.76 -12.52
CA TYR A 19 3.21 12.39 -12.04
C TYR A 19 3.09 12.32 -10.52
N GLU A 20 2.01 11.72 -10.04
CA GLU A 20 1.88 11.33 -8.63
C GLU A 20 2.41 9.89 -8.44
N PRO A 21 3.38 9.67 -7.53
CA PRO A 21 3.86 8.32 -7.21
C PRO A 21 2.72 7.41 -6.73
N LEU A 22 2.78 6.14 -7.15
CA LEU A 22 1.83 5.12 -6.72
C LEU A 22 2.20 4.59 -5.34
N ILE A 23 3.49 4.41 -5.07
CA ILE A 23 4.02 4.08 -3.75
C ILE A 23 4.09 5.35 -2.90
N ARG A 24 3.36 5.36 -1.78
CA ARG A 24 3.18 6.52 -0.90
C ARG A 24 3.22 6.13 0.57
N GLU A 25 4.26 6.59 1.27
CA GLU A 25 4.50 6.30 2.70
C GLU A 25 3.62 7.14 3.63
N ASP A 26 3.05 8.24 3.10
CA ASP A 26 2.16 9.15 3.83
C ASP A 26 0.71 8.67 3.93
N ARG A 27 0.41 7.47 3.41
CA ARG A 27 -0.94 6.90 3.36
C ARG A 27 -1.03 5.59 4.11
N VAL A 28 -2.15 5.40 4.80
CA VAL A 28 -2.59 4.11 5.35
C VAL A 28 -3.79 3.65 4.54
N TRP A 29 -3.74 2.40 4.10
CA TRP A 29 -4.82 1.74 3.37
C TRP A 29 -5.60 0.83 4.29
N GLU A 30 -6.93 0.88 4.22
CA GLU A 30 -7.83 0.05 5.01
C GLU A 30 -8.56 -0.91 4.08
N TYR A 31 -8.51 -2.20 4.40
CA TYR A 31 -9.19 -3.26 3.66
C TYR A 31 -10.12 -4.01 4.58
N ILE A 32 -11.40 -4.03 4.21
CA ILE A 32 -12.40 -4.89 4.85
C ILE A 32 -12.54 -6.15 4.01
N SER A 33 -12.31 -7.31 4.61
CA SER A 33 -12.69 -8.61 4.05
C SER A 33 -13.87 -9.17 4.83
N SER A 34 -14.72 -9.90 4.12
CA SER A 34 -15.86 -10.62 4.69
C SER A 34 -15.83 -12.05 4.18
N ASN A 35 -15.95 -13.00 5.09
CA ASN A 35 -16.14 -14.40 4.79
C ASN A 35 -17.46 -14.87 5.40
N GLN A 36 -18.27 -15.59 4.63
CA GLN A 36 -19.53 -16.13 5.10
C GLN A 36 -19.45 -17.65 5.12
N VAL A 37 -19.69 -18.24 6.28
CA VAL A 37 -19.73 -19.68 6.47
C VAL A 37 -21.03 -20.02 7.20
N TRP A 38 -22.01 -20.54 6.45
CA TRP A 38 -23.40 -20.72 6.91
C TRP A 38 -24.03 -19.39 7.36
N ASP A 39 -24.50 -19.32 8.62
CA ASP A 39 -25.13 -18.13 9.21
C ASP A 39 -24.10 -17.20 9.91
N MET A 40 -22.86 -17.65 10.06
CA MET A 40 -21.76 -16.87 10.64
C MET A 40 -21.07 -16.04 9.56
N HIS A 41 -20.84 -14.76 9.86
CA HIS A 41 -20.12 -13.83 9.02
C HIS A 41 -18.89 -13.32 9.75
N ASP A 42 -17.72 -13.74 9.28
CA ASP A 42 -16.43 -13.28 9.78
C ASP A 42 -15.99 -12.07 8.97
N HIS A 43 -15.67 -10.99 9.65
CA HIS A 43 -15.14 -9.79 9.02
C HIS A 43 -13.75 -9.47 9.57
N THR A 44 -12.90 -8.91 8.71
CA THR A 44 -11.59 -8.42 9.11
C THR A 44 -11.33 -7.06 8.50
N LEU A 45 -10.87 -6.11 9.32
CA LEU A 45 -10.31 -4.83 8.91
C LEU A 45 -8.79 -4.89 9.06
N SER A 46 -8.09 -4.86 7.94
CA SER A 46 -6.62 -4.85 7.87
C SER A 46 -6.12 -3.50 7.40
N THR A 47 -5.09 -2.97 8.07
CA THR A 47 -4.45 -1.70 7.67
C THR A 47 -3.06 -1.95 7.10
N PHE A 48 -2.77 -1.40 5.92
CA PHE A 48 -1.48 -1.50 5.26
C PHE A 48 -0.82 -0.14 5.10
N GLN A 49 0.51 -0.09 5.20
CA GLN A 49 1.29 1.13 5.01
C GLN A 49 2.64 0.80 4.38
N PHE A 50 3.13 1.68 3.50
CA PHE A 50 4.53 1.64 3.11
C PHE A 50 5.39 2.23 4.22
N ASP A 51 6.27 1.42 4.80
CA ASP A 51 7.07 1.80 5.96
C ASP A 51 8.45 1.14 5.90
N GLY A 52 9.42 1.90 5.39
CA GLY A 52 10.80 1.48 5.24
C GLY A 52 11.11 0.87 3.88
N THR A 53 12.39 0.58 3.69
CA THR A 53 12.95 0.07 2.43
C THR A 53 13.91 -1.09 2.67
N GLN A 54 14.08 -1.93 1.65
CA GLN A 54 15.03 -3.04 1.62
C GLN A 54 15.82 -3.06 0.32
N GLU A 55 17.13 -3.28 0.41
CA GLU A 55 17.98 -3.56 -0.75
C GLU A 55 17.94 -5.05 -1.11
N VAL A 56 17.66 -5.36 -2.37
CA VAL A 56 17.75 -6.71 -2.92
C VAL A 56 18.40 -6.64 -4.30
N ASN A 57 19.53 -7.34 -4.48
CA ASN A 57 20.26 -7.39 -5.76
C ASN A 57 20.60 -6.01 -6.35
N GLY A 58 20.96 -5.05 -5.49
CA GLY A 58 21.33 -3.68 -5.89
C GLY A 58 20.15 -2.80 -6.30
N LYS A 59 18.92 -3.18 -5.93
CA LYS A 59 17.71 -2.40 -6.13
C LYS A 59 17.03 -2.16 -4.78
N THR A 60 16.60 -0.92 -4.56
CA THR A 60 15.78 -0.53 -3.42
C THR A 60 14.32 -0.89 -3.66
N TYR A 61 13.68 -1.52 -2.68
CA TYR A 61 12.24 -1.81 -2.66
C TYR A 61 11.62 -1.18 -1.41
N HIS A 62 10.45 -0.57 -1.54
CA HIS A 62 9.62 -0.14 -0.41
C HIS A 62 8.90 -1.35 0.19
N GLN A 63 8.81 -1.38 1.52
CA GLN A 63 8.12 -2.42 2.26
C GLN A 63 6.66 -2.05 2.43
N LEU A 64 5.74 -2.77 1.78
CA LEU A 64 4.32 -2.72 2.12
C LEU A 64 4.11 -3.61 3.34
N LYS A 65 3.70 -3.01 4.45
CA LYS A 65 3.53 -3.70 5.72
C LYS A 65 2.07 -3.81 6.12
N LEU A 66 1.67 -4.97 6.62
CA LEU A 66 0.45 -5.12 7.41
C LEU A 66 0.72 -4.58 8.81
N LYS A 67 0.04 -3.47 9.16
CA LYS A 67 0.24 -2.80 10.45
C LYS A 67 -0.69 -3.35 11.50
N THR A 68 -1.99 -3.43 11.21
CA THR A 68 -3.01 -3.84 12.18
C THR A 68 -4.11 -4.67 11.56
N VAL A 69 -4.69 -5.55 12.36
CA VAL A 69 -5.82 -6.41 12.01
C VAL A 69 -6.84 -6.35 13.14
N THR A 70 -8.10 -6.12 12.80
CA THR A 70 -9.23 -6.23 13.75
C THR A 70 -10.27 -7.14 13.11
N SER A 71 -10.76 -8.12 13.85
CA SER A 71 -11.78 -9.05 13.34
C SER A 71 -13.05 -8.93 14.15
N TRP A 72 -14.20 -9.15 13.55
CA TRP A 72 -15.47 -9.23 14.25
C TRP A 72 -16.37 -10.27 13.59
N GLU A 73 -17.22 -10.88 14.40
CA GLU A 73 -18.18 -11.90 13.99
C GLU A 73 -19.59 -11.32 14.04
N MET A 74 -20.39 -11.65 13.04
CA MET A 74 -21.80 -11.31 12.97
C MET A 74 -22.69 -12.54 12.79
N GLU A 75 -23.81 -12.61 13.53
CA GLU A 75 -24.95 -13.50 13.24
C GLU A 75 -26.00 -12.66 12.53
N ALA A 76 -26.36 -13.02 11.31
CA ALA A 76 -27.31 -12.27 10.48
C ALA A 76 -26.94 -10.77 10.33
N TYR A 77 -27.42 -9.91 11.22
CA TYR A 77 -27.15 -8.47 11.23
C TYR A 77 -26.59 -7.95 12.56
N ASP A 78 -26.43 -8.80 13.57
CA ASP A 78 -25.96 -8.44 14.90
C ASP A 78 -24.48 -8.79 15.05
N ILE A 79 -23.67 -7.83 15.51
CA ILE A 79 -22.28 -8.09 15.89
C ILE A 79 -22.29 -8.86 17.21
N ILE A 80 -21.76 -10.08 17.21
CA ILE A 80 -21.74 -10.94 18.39
C ILE A 80 -20.43 -10.78 19.15
N GLU A 81 -19.32 -10.62 18.41
CA GLU A 81 -17.99 -10.50 18.97
C GLU A 81 -17.16 -9.51 18.16
N ILE A 82 -16.44 -8.63 18.85
CA ILE A 82 -15.40 -7.80 18.24
C ILE A 82 -14.09 -8.28 18.86
N GLY A 83 -13.26 -8.91 18.03
CA GLY A 83 -11.91 -9.30 18.39
C GLY A 83 -11.03 -8.07 18.66
N GLU A 84 -9.99 -8.27 19.46
CA GLU A 84 -9.04 -7.20 19.76
C GLU A 84 -8.30 -6.75 18.50
N LYS A 85 -7.93 -5.47 18.47
CA LYS A 85 -7.04 -4.94 17.44
C LYS A 85 -5.63 -5.46 17.69
N HIS A 86 -5.13 -6.29 16.77
CA HIS A 86 -3.78 -6.81 16.81
C HIS A 86 -2.83 -5.92 16.00
N THR A 87 -1.70 -5.55 16.58
CA THR A 87 -0.56 -4.97 15.85
C THR A 87 0.30 -6.12 15.33
N VAL A 88 0.53 -6.15 14.02
CA VAL A 88 1.28 -7.23 13.34
C VAL A 88 2.67 -6.77 12.92
N ASP A 89 2.75 -5.60 12.28
CA ASP A 89 3.98 -5.02 11.70
C ASP A 89 4.82 -6.02 10.86
N SER A 90 4.14 -6.71 9.94
CA SER A 90 4.74 -7.71 9.03
C SER A 90 4.95 -7.13 7.64
N VAL A 91 6.07 -7.47 6.98
CA VAL A 91 6.32 -7.11 5.57
C VAL A 91 5.59 -8.09 4.67
N GLU A 92 4.59 -7.60 3.94
CA GLU A 92 3.74 -8.42 3.07
C GLU A 92 4.19 -8.38 1.60
N ALA A 93 4.83 -7.29 1.17
CA ALA A 93 5.39 -7.19 -0.16
C ALA A 93 6.58 -6.21 -0.22
N LEU A 94 7.50 -6.48 -1.17
CA LEU A 94 8.57 -5.58 -1.55
C LEU A 94 8.27 -5.02 -2.94
N LEU A 95 8.08 -3.71 -3.02
CA LEU A 95 7.58 -3.02 -4.20
C LEU A 95 8.54 -1.92 -4.64
N ARG A 96 8.80 -1.82 -5.94
CA ARG A 96 9.64 -0.77 -6.53
C ARG A 96 8.89 -0.11 -7.67
N GLU A 97 8.98 1.21 -7.77
CA GLU A 97 8.37 1.99 -8.83
C GLU A 97 9.44 2.54 -9.78
N GLU A 98 9.31 2.29 -11.09
CA GLU A 98 10.19 2.86 -12.12
C GLU A 98 9.34 3.25 -13.33
N GLY A 99 9.46 4.50 -13.78
CA GLY A 99 8.81 4.96 -15.02
C GLY A 99 7.28 4.83 -15.05
N GLY A 100 6.61 4.98 -13.90
CA GLY A 100 5.15 4.81 -13.82
C GLY A 100 4.67 3.38 -13.55
N VAL A 101 5.60 2.42 -13.42
CA VAL A 101 5.27 1.00 -13.25
C VAL A 101 5.74 0.51 -11.89
N VAL A 102 4.84 -0.14 -11.16
CA VAL A 102 5.15 -0.82 -9.90
C VAL A 102 5.50 -2.27 -10.17
N TYR A 103 6.64 -2.70 -9.64
CA TYR A 103 7.16 -4.06 -9.70
C TYR A 103 7.14 -4.65 -8.30
N MET A 104 6.65 -5.88 -8.16
CA MET A 104 6.71 -6.64 -6.93
C MET A 104 7.84 -7.66 -7.03
N LEU A 105 8.64 -7.79 -5.98
CA LEU A 105 9.60 -8.87 -5.86
C LEU A 105 8.86 -10.18 -5.57
N VAL A 106 9.12 -11.23 -6.36
CA VAL A 106 8.55 -12.59 -6.24
C VAL A 106 9.61 -13.62 -5.89
#